data_AF-A0A0C2XCI8-F1
#
_entry.id   AF-A0A0C2XCI8-F1
#
_cell.length_a   1.000
_cell.length_b   1.000
_cell.length_c   1.000
_cell.angle_alpha   90.00
_cell.angle_beta   90.00
_cell.angle_gamma   90.00
#
_symmetry.space_group_name_H-M   'P 1'
#
loop_
_entity.id
_entity.type
_entity.pdbx_description
1 polymer ?
#
loop_
_entity_poly.entity_id
_entity_poly.type
_entity_poly.pdbx_seq_one_letter_code
_entity_poly.pdbx_strand_id
1 'polypeptide(L)'
;MVVEVIQRCPRLESLSLPVYKSDKDDSLIFRSITQHDTLQRLHLNTLPYPNAVTDRLTLPALTDLSLQAFDRDPSMTMSEVEAKICCSQLIAFFTRSTCKLQEFALCHSDFGPRQFLDCLRSHRSCQTLTHLEIARDKYSPPMVVSDVSELLVCLTYPDDDGEVPLCPQLRHLTFVHCYCLDRSFPDLLGRMILSRCFGRTQDAQLRSLHLYNNHCRDSISREDRELLKFAQSNYGLRFWHSYSKF
;
A
#
# COMPACT_ATOMS: atom_id res chain seq x y z
N MET A 1 -16.42 -5.05 17.71
CA MET A 1 -16.24 -6.27 16.89
C MET A 1 -14.79 -6.70 16.56
N VAL A 2 -13.99 -6.02 15.72
CA VAL A 2 -12.65 -6.54 15.28
C VAL A 2 -11.69 -6.81 16.45
N VAL A 3 -11.53 -5.84 17.35
CA VAL A 3 -10.65 -5.96 18.52
C VAL A 3 -11.13 -7.09 19.44
N GLU A 4 -12.43 -7.31 19.59
CA GLU A 4 -12.97 -8.39 20.42
C GLU A 4 -12.67 -9.78 19.84
N VAL A 5 -12.76 -9.93 18.51
CA VAL A 5 -12.38 -11.19 17.85
C VAL A 5 -10.92 -11.52 18.13
N ILE A 6 -10.04 -10.53 17.96
CA ILE A 6 -8.60 -10.68 18.24
C ILE A 6 -8.39 -11.03 19.73
N GLN A 7 -9.08 -10.36 20.65
CA GLN A 7 -8.98 -10.65 22.09
C GLN A 7 -9.44 -12.06 22.46
N ARG A 8 -10.50 -12.57 21.82
CA ARG A 8 -11.09 -13.89 22.13
C ARG A 8 -10.36 -15.05 21.46
N CYS A 9 -9.53 -14.77 20.46
CA CYS A 9 -8.87 -15.79 19.64
C CYS A 9 -7.34 -15.69 19.72
N PRO A 10 -6.69 -16.03 20.85
CA PRO A 10 -5.25 -15.79 21.07
C PRO A 10 -4.29 -16.57 20.14
N ARG A 11 -4.81 -17.53 19.38
CA ARG A 11 -4.07 -18.33 18.38
C ARG A 11 -4.39 -17.91 16.94
N LEU A 12 -5.07 -16.79 16.74
CA LEU A 12 -5.48 -16.33 15.42
C LEU A 12 -4.26 -15.85 14.63
N GLU A 13 -3.94 -16.55 13.54
CA GLU A 13 -2.80 -16.19 12.68
C GLU A 13 -3.18 -15.25 11.53
N SER A 14 -4.43 -15.32 11.08
CA SER A 14 -4.93 -14.50 9.98
C SER A 14 -6.36 -14.03 10.23
N LEU A 15 -6.59 -12.75 9.99
CA LEU A 15 -7.91 -12.13 10.03
C LEU A 15 -8.14 -11.32 8.76
N SER A 16 -9.22 -11.65 8.04
CA SER A 16 -9.73 -10.83 6.94
C SER A 16 -11.22 -10.59 7.17
N LEU A 17 -11.60 -9.33 7.31
CA LEU A 17 -12.98 -8.96 7.58
C LEU A 17 -13.43 -7.82 6.65
N PRO A 18 -14.53 -8.02 5.89
CA PRO A 18 -15.30 -6.91 5.39
C PRO A 18 -16.12 -6.35 6.55
N VAL A 19 -15.75 -5.19 7.06
CA VAL A 19 -16.46 -4.57 8.19
C VAL A 19 -17.51 -3.64 7.61
N TYR A 20 -18.72 -4.18 7.43
CA TYR A 20 -19.89 -3.39 7.11
C TYR A 20 -20.38 -2.65 8.36
N LYS A 21 -20.93 -1.45 8.15
CA LYS A 21 -21.48 -0.58 9.22
C LYS A 21 -22.56 -1.37 9.98
N SER A 22 -22.17 -2.01 11.08
CA SER A 22 -23.11 -2.37 12.14
C SER A 22 -23.44 -1.08 12.87
N ASP A 23 -24.73 -0.87 13.14
CA ASP A 23 -25.25 0.26 13.91
C ASP A 23 -24.35 0.62 15.07
N LYS A 24 -24.15 1.93 15.26
CA LYS A 24 -23.36 2.58 16.30
C LYS A 24 -23.15 1.67 17.51
N ASP A 25 -22.03 0.96 17.49
CA ASP A 25 -21.67 0.11 18.59
C ASP A 25 -21.02 1.01 19.65
N ASP A 26 -21.84 1.58 20.52
CA ASP A 26 -21.45 2.35 21.71
C ASP A 26 -20.61 1.50 22.71
N SER A 27 -20.23 0.27 22.33
CA SER A 27 -19.45 -0.67 23.14
C SER A 27 -17.93 -0.49 23.08
N LEU A 28 -17.39 0.54 22.41
CA LEU A 28 -15.95 0.88 22.44
C LEU A 28 -15.49 1.48 23.80
N ILE A 29 -16.05 1.02 24.91
CA ILE A 29 -15.68 1.38 26.29
C ILE A 29 -14.30 0.79 26.68
N PHE A 30 -13.78 -0.16 25.92
CA PHE A 30 -12.50 -0.78 26.19
C PHE A 30 -11.32 0.14 25.81
N ARG A 31 -10.72 0.77 26.82
CA ARG A 31 -9.58 1.71 26.65
C ARG A 31 -8.20 1.05 26.59
N SER A 32 -8.09 -0.27 26.75
CA SER A 32 -6.79 -0.95 26.80
C SER A 32 -6.28 -1.31 25.40
N ILE A 33 -4.98 -1.08 25.20
CA ILE A 33 -4.23 -1.63 24.08
C ILE A 33 -4.14 -3.15 24.27
N THR A 34 -4.48 -3.90 23.22
CA THR A 34 -4.41 -5.36 23.21
C THR A 34 -3.19 -5.79 22.41
N GLN A 35 -2.29 -6.52 23.06
CA GLN A 35 -1.20 -7.20 22.37
C GLN A 35 -1.70 -8.56 21.87
N HIS A 36 -1.34 -8.91 20.63
CA HIS A 36 -1.66 -10.21 20.05
C HIS A 36 -0.45 -10.78 19.31
N ASP A 37 0.13 -11.84 19.88
CA ASP A 37 1.47 -12.31 19.50
C ASP A 37 1.50 -13.29 18.33
N THR A 38 0.35 -13.82 17.91
CA THR A 38 0.27 -14.85 16.86
C THR A 38 -0.28 -14.33 15.53
N LEU A 39 -0.85 -13.11 15.50
CA LEU A 39 -1.53 -12.60 14.31
C LEU A 39 -0.51 -12.08 13.31
N GLN A 40 -0.38 -12.80 12.19
CA GLN A 40 0.55 -12.52 11.11
C GLN A 40 -0.10 -11.72 9.99
N ARG A 41 -1.39 -11.95 9.73
CA ARG A 41 -2.13 -11.27 8.66
C ARG A 41 -3.36 -10.53 9.17
N LEU A 42 -3.43 -9.23 8.88
CA LEU A 42 -4.58 -8.38 9.19
C LEU A 42 -5.05 -7.63 7.95
N HIS A 43 -6.16 -8.06 7.37
CA HIS A 43 -6.78 -7.45 6.20
C HIS A 43 -8.13 -6.84 6.61
N LEU A 44 -8.17 -5.52 6.64
CA LEU A 44 -9.32 -4.74 7.07
C LEU A 44 -9.87 -3.97 5.88
N ASN A 45 -11.06 -4.37 5.43
CA ASN A 45 -11.85 -3.60 4.49
C ASN A 45 -12.92 -2.86 5.29
N THR A 46 -12.52 -1.76 5.94
CA THR A 46 -13.27 -1.09 7.02
C THR A 46 -13.84 0.25 6.60
N LEU A 47 -15.15 0.42 6.76
CA LEU A 47 -15.78 1.70 7.09
C LEU A 47 -15.93 1.79 8.62
N PRO A 48 -15.93 2.98 9.25
CA PRO A 48 -15.15 4.18 8.99
C PRO A 48 -13.95 4.33 9.97
N TYR A 49 -13.44 3.29 10.64
CA TYR A 49 -12.42 3.51 11.69
C TYR A 49 -11.26 2.52 11.66
N PRO A 50 -10.47 2.44 10.57
CA PRO A 50 -9.21 1.69 10.58
C PRO A 50 -8.31 2.12 11.76
N ASN A 51 -8.33 3.43 12.08
CA ASN A 51 -7.63 4.00 13.23
C ASN A 51 -8.08 3.43 14.57
N ALA A 52 -9.40 3.20 14.76
CA ALA A 52 -9.90 2.63 16.01
C ALA A 52 -9.38 1.21 16.26
N VAL A 53 -9.01 0.50 15.19
CA VAL A 53 -8.37 -0.81 15.29
C VAL A 53 -6.87 -0.65 15.51
N THR A 54 -6.17 0.12 14.68
CA THR A 54 -4.71 0.27 14.79
C THR A 54 -4.27 0.93 16.08
N ASP A 55 -5.04 1.88 16.63
CA ASP A 55 -4.73 2.58 17.88
C ASP A 55 -4.84 1.67 19.11
N ARG A 56 -5.54 0.54 18.98
CA ARG A 56 -5.84 -0.37 20.09
C ARG A 56 -5.10 -1.70 20.02
N LEU A 57 -4.30 -1.93 18.98
CA LEU A 57 -3.59 -3.18 18.79
C LEU A 57 -2.07 -2.98 18.81
N THR A 58 -1.40 -4.00 19.33
CA THR A 58 0.04 -4.23 19.21
C THR A 58 0.22 -5.62 18.63
N LEU A 59 0.77 -5.73 17.41
CA LEU A 59 0.84 -6.98 16.65
C LEU A 59 2.29 -7.33 16.27
N PRO A 60 3.09 -7.92 17.18
CA PRO A 60 4.52 -8.17 16.93
C PRO A 60 4.81 -9.18 15.82
N ALA A 61 3.94 -10.16 15.63
CA ALA A 61 4.09 -11.16 14.56
C ALA A 61 3.56 -10.71 13.20
N LEU A 62 3.05 -9.48 13.07
CA LEU A 62 2.42 -9.02 11.83
C LEU A 62 3.41 -8.97 10.67
N THR A 63 3.09 -9.66 9.59
CA THR A 63 3.83 -9.66 8.33
C THR A 63 3.00 -9.09 7.18
N ASP A 64 1.67 -9.20 7.25
CA ASP A 64 0.78 -8.82 6.15
C ASP A 64 -0.27 -7.84 6.68
N LEU A 65 -0.26 -6.62 6.16
CA LEU A 65 -1.22 -5.58 6.52
C LEU A 65 -1.91 -5.04 5.28
N SER A 66 -3.24 -5.16 5.25
CA SER A 66 -4.07 -4.50 4.25
C SER A 66 -5.10 -3.62 4.95
N LEU A 67 -5.05 -2.31 4.68
CA LEU A 67 -5.99 -1.34 5.20
C LEU A 67 -6.71 -0.67 4.02
N GLN A 68 -7.98 -1.01 3.85
CA GLN A 68 -8.85 -0.45 2.83
C GLN A 68 -10.02 0.28 3.49
N ALA A 69 -10.16 1.58 3.20
CA ALA A 69 -11.42 2.27 3.45
C ALA A 69 -12.32 2.10 2.22
N PHE A 70 -13.63 1.88 2.42
CA PHE A 70 -14.54 1.60 1.29
C PHE A 70 -14.88 2.87 0.49
N ASP A 71 -15.21 2.63 -0.78
CA ASP A 71 -15.75 3.57 -1.75
C ASP A 71 -16.97 4.33 -1.17
N ARG A 72 -17.00 5.65 -1.35
CA ARG A 72 -18.14 6.48 -0.89
C ARG A 72 -19.41 5.97 -1.55
N ASP A 73 -20.42 5.64 -0.75
CA ASP A 73 -21.78 5.69 -1.29
C ASP A 73 -22.06 7.16 -1.68
N PRO A 74 -22.35 7.47 -2.96
CA PRO A 74 -22.66 8.83 -3.38
C PRO A 74 -23.88 9.43 -2.65
N SER A 75 -24.68 8.63 -1.94
CA SER A 75 -25.76 9.14 -1.08
C SER A 75 -25.32 9.53 0.35
N MET A 76 -24.06 9.31 0.74
CA MET A 76 -23.58 9.67 2.09
C MET A 76 -23.16 11.15 2.17
N THR A 77 -23.81 11.88 3.09
CA THR A 77 -23.52 13.29 3.38
C THR A 77 -22.10 13.49 3.90
N MET A 78 -21.45 14.61 3.52
CA MET A 78 -20.08 15.00 3.89
C MET A 78 -19.80 15.15 5.40
N SER A 79 -20.72 14.78 6.30
CA SER A 79 -20.56 14.93 7.75
C SER A 79 -19.92 13.70 8.44
N GLU A 80 -19.72 12.57 7.74
CA GLU A 80 -19.11 11.34 8.30
C GLU A 80 -17.61 11.21 7.96
N VAL A 81 -16.88 12.34 7.96
CA VAL A 81 -15.51 12.50 7.39
C VAL A 81 -14.35 11.97 8.26
N GLU A 82 -14.61 11.21 9.32
CA GLU A 82 -13.55 10.84 10.30
C GLU A 82 -12.73 9.58 9.97
N ALA A 83 -12.96 8.95 8.82
CA ALA A 83 -12.41 7.63 8.49
C ALA A 83 -11.03 7.59 7.84
N LYS A 84 -10.21 8.62 8.07
CA LYS A 84 -8.96 8.79 7.32
C LYS A 84 -7.78 8.25 8.12
N ILE A 85 -7.06 7.29 7.56
CA ILE A 85 -5.79 6.84 8.13
C ILE A 85 -4.78 7.96 7.95
N CYS A 86 -4.22 8.48 9.04
CA CYS A 86 -3.12 9.44 8.96
C CYS A 86 -1.76 8.74 9.20
N CYS A 87 -0.71 9.31 8.62
CA CYS A 87 0.64 8.75 8.66
C CYS A 87 1.17 8.58 10.08
N SER A 88 0.93 9.55 10.97
CA SER A 88 1.38 9.49 12.36
C SER A 88 0.75 8.33 13.14
N GLN A 89 -0.52 8.00 12.90
CA GLN A 89 -1.18 6.85 13.52
C GLN A 89 -0.58 5.53 13.06
N LEU A 90 -0.31 5.40 11.75
CA LEU A 90 0.31 4.21 11.20
C LEU A 90 1.74 4.02 11.76
N ILE A 91 2.53 5.10 11.83
CA ILE A 91 3.85 5.10 12.46
C ILE A 91 3.76 4.70 13.94
N ALA A 92 2.80 5.24 14.69
CA ALA A 92 2.59 4.89 16.10
C ALA A 92 2.23 3.41 16.26
N PHE A 93 1.38 2.88 15.38
CA PHE A 93 1.03 1.46 15.34
C PHE A 93 2.25 0.57 15.05
N PHE A 94 3.06 0.91 14.05
CA PHE A 94 4.28 0.17 13.74
C PHE A 94 5.31 0.26 14.86
N THR A 95 5.43 1.43 15.52
CA THR A 95 6.34 1.64 16.64
C THR A 95 5.97 0.73 17.81
N ARG A 96 4.69 0.65 18.17
CA ARG A 96 4.19 -0.26 19.22
C ARG A 96 4.35 -1.72 18.84
N SER A 97 3.95 -2.07 17.63
CA SER A 97 3.94 -3.46 17.16
C SER A 97 5.34 -4.01 16.96
N THR A 98 6.31 -3.18 16.56
CA THR A 98 7.68 -3.63 16.24
C THR A 98 7.73 -4.73 15.17
N CYS A 99 6.68 -4.82 14.36
CA CYS A 99 6.49 -5.85 13.35
C CYS A 99 7.46 -5.71 12.17
N LYS A 100 7.53 -6.75 11.33
CA LYS A 100 8.34 -6.80 10.11
C LYS A 100 7.45 -7.14 8.94
N LEU A 101 6.93 -6.11 8.27
CA LEU A 101 6.01 -6.29 7.17
C LEU A 101 6.72 -6.86 5.95
N GLN A 102 6.09 -7.85 5.34
CA GLN A 102 6.41 -8.40 4.04
C GLN A 102 5.41 -7.88 3.00
N GLU A 103 4.13 -7.78 3.37
CA GLU A 103 3.08 -7.26 2.50
C GLU A 103 2.41 -6.05 3.14
N PHE A 104 2.32 -4.96 2.38
CA PHE A 104 1.59 -3.77 2.79
C PHE A 104 0.72 -3.25 1.66
N ALA A 105 -0.59 -3.19 1.92
CA ALA A 105 -1.58 -2.63 1.03
C ALA A 105 -2.31 -1.48 1.76
N LEU A 106 -2.35 -0.32 1.11
CA LEU A 106 -3.05 0.85 1.63
C LEU A 106 -3.97 1.39 0.54
N CYS A 107 -5.26 1.46 0.86
CA CYS A 107 -6.30 1.92 -0.05
C CYS A 107 -7.11 3.05 0.61
N HIS A 108 -7.40 4.11 -0.15
CA HIS A 108 -8.16 5.30 0.31
C HIS A 108 -7.51 6.03 1.49
N SER A 109 -6.25 6.43 1.29
CA SER A 109 -5.48 7.14 2.30
C SER A 109 -5.43 8.64 1.98
N ASP A 110 -5.61 9.50 2.97
CA ASP A 110 -5.42 10.95 2.86
C ASP A 110 -3.92 11.33 2.87
N PHE A 111 -3.04 10.34 2.76
CA PHE A 111 -1.60 10.55 2.77
C PHE A 111 -1.25 11.47 1.61
N GLY A 112 -0.63 12.59 1.97
CA GLY A 112 0.27 13.24 1.04
C GLY A 112 1.29 12.19 0.59
N PRO A 113 1.59 12.07 -0.71
CA PRO A 113 2.55 11.09 -1.21
C PRO A 113 3.91 11.18 -0.52
N ARG A 114 4.37 12.38 -0.16
CA ARG A 114 5.54 12.58 0.70
C ARG A 114 5.40 11.94 2.08
N GLN A 115 4.25 12.08 2.74
CA GLN A 115 4.01 11.45 4.04
C GLN A 115 4.01 9.93 3.95
N PHE A 116 3.51 9.38 2.84
CA PHE A 116 3.55 7.94 2.58
C PHE A 116 4.99 7.46 2.34
N LEU A 117 5.75 8.19 1.53
CA LEU A 117 7.18 7.94 1.32
C LEU A 117 7.98 8.01 2.62
N ASP A 118 7.72 9.03 3.44
CA ASP A 118 8.37 9.19 4.74
C ASP A 118 8.03 8.02 5.66
N CYS A 119 6.79 7.51 5.65
CA CYS A 119 6.40 6.32 6.40
C CYS A 119 7.20 5.08 5.97
N LEU A 120 7.25 4.83 4.67
CA LEU A 120 7.96 3.68 4.10
C LEU A 120 9.48 3.76 4.32
N ARG A 121 10.05 4.97 4.26
CA ARG A 121 11.49 5.23 4.41
C ARG A 121 11.94 5.17 5.86
N SER A 122 11.19 5.83 6.76
CA SER A 122 11.63 6.07 8.14
C SER A 122 11.38 4.88 9.08
N HIS A 123 10.39 4.03 8.79
CA HIS A 123 9.99 3.00 9.75
C HIS A 123 10.59 1.63 9.42
N ARG A 124 11.29 1.03 10.40
CA ARG A 124 11.93 -0.29 10.29
C ARG A 124 11.00 -1.42 9.85
N SER A 125 9.71 -1.31 10.19
CA SER A 125 8.69 -2.31 9.81
C SER A 125 8.50 -2.42 8.30
N CYS A 126 8.85 -1.39 7.53
CA CYS A 126 8.71 -1.35 6.08
C CYS A 126 9.97 -1.83 5.33
N GLN A 127 11.09 -2.09 6.03
CA GLN A 127 12.37 -2.42 5.40
C GLN A 127 12.42 -3.83 4.78
N THR A 128 11.53 -4.72 5.23
CA THR A 128 11.41 -6.11 4.74
C THR A 128 10.30 -6.28 3.71
N LEU A 129 9.71 -5.18 3.21
CA LEU A 129 8.59 -5.24 2.28
C LEU A 129 9.01 -5.90 0.96
N THR A 130 8.30 -6.97 0.62
CA THR A 130 8.40 -7.69 -0.65
C THR A 130 7.19 -7.41 -1.54
N HIS A 131 6.04 -7.03 -0.96
CA HIS A 131 4.84 -6.62 -1.68
C HIS A 131 4.37 -5.23 -1.22
N LEU A 132 4.15 -4.34 -2.19
CA LEU A 132 3.56 -3.03 -1.96
C LEU A 132 2.38 -2.81 -2.90
N GLU A 133 1.20 -2.57 -2.32
CA GLU A 133 0.01 -2.14 -3.05
C GLU A 133 -0.40 -0.73 -2.63
N ILE A 134 -0.53 0.13 -3.65
CA ILE A 134 -0.96 1.52 -3.49
C ILE A 134 -2.23 1.69 -4.29
N ALA A 135 -3.33 1.89 -3.56
CA ALA A 135 -4.65 1.93 -4.12
C ALA A 135 -5.40 3.23 -3.78
N ARG A 136 -6.18 3.72 -4.74
CA ARG A 136 -7.04 4.88 -4.59
C ARG A 136 -8.47 4.56 -5.01
N ASP A 137 -9.37 5.42 -4.56
CA ASP A 137 -10.75 5.41 -5.01
C ASP A 137 -10.81 5.59 -6.53
N LYS A 138 -11.62 4.77 -7.20
CA LYS A 138 -11.90 4.90 -8.63
C LYS A 138 -12.63 6.20 -9.00
N TYR A 139 -13.14 6.94 -8.02
CA TYR A 139 -13.75 8.26 -8.19
C TYR A 139 -12.90 9.38 -7.61
N SER A 140 -11.77 9.07 -6.96
CA SER A 140 -10.85 10.11 -6.51
C SER A 140 -10.18 10.78 -7.72
N PRO A 141 -9.90 12.09 -7.64
CA PRO A 141 -9.08 12.73 -8.66
C PRO A 141 -7.73 12.00 -8.76
N PRO A 142 -7.15 11.87 -9.96
CA PRO A 142 -5.86 11.23 -10.15
C PRO A 142 -4.81 11.87 -9.23
N MET A 143 -3.82 11.08 -8.79
CA MET A 143 -2.66 11.65 -8.10
C MET A 143 -2.05 12.77 -8.93
N VAL A 144 -1.54 13.80 -8.25
CA VAL A 144 -0.71 14.79 -8.94
C VAL A 144 0.46 14.04 -9.54
N VAL A 145 0.70 14.25 -10.82
CA VAL A 145 1.72 13.50 -11.58
C VAL A 145 3.09 13.54 -10.88
N SER A 146 3.44 14.67 -10.24
CA SER A 146 4.66 14.85 -9.44
C SER A 146 4.86 13.81 -8.35
N ASP A 147 3.76 13.34 -7.76
CA ASP A 147 3.75 12.52 -6.57
C ASP A 147 4.09 11.06 -6.87
N VAL A 148 3.50 10.57 -7.96
CA VAL A 148 3.82 9.26 -8.51
C VAL A 148 5.26 9.26 -9.01
N SER A 149 5.69 10.34 -9.66
CA SER A 149 7.07 10.48 -10.13
C SER A 149 8.08 10.47 -8.98
N GLU A 150 7.82 11.19 -7.88
CA GLU A 150 8.66 11.16 -6.67
C GLU A 150 8.76 9.74 -6.07
N LEU A 151 7.64 9.02 -6.00
CA LEU A 151 7.62 7.63 -5.55
C LEU A 151 8.42 6.71 -6.49
N LEU A 152 8.25 6.83 -7.80
CA LEU A 152 9.00 6.03 -8.77
C LEU A 152 10.50 6.29 -8.67
N VAL A 153 10.92 7.55 -8.50
CA VAL A 153 12.33 7.92 -8.25
C VAL A 153 12.84 7.26 -6.97
N CYS A 154 12.10 7.36 -5.85
CA CYS A 154 12.50 6.75 -4.58
C CYS A 154 12.56 5.22 -4.64
N LEU A 155 11.76 4.60 -5.50
CA LEU A 155 11.81 3.16 -5.78
C LEU A 155 12.90 2.78 -6.78
N THR A 156 13.52 3.71 -7.49
CA THR A 156 14.56 3.38 -8.48
C THR A 156 15.88 3.10 -7.76
N TYR A 157 16.62 2.07 -8.17
CA TYR A 157 17.99 1.90 -7.68
C TYR A 157 18.85 3.06 -8.22
N PRO A 158 19.55 3.81 -7.35
CA PRO A 158 20.43 4.88 -7.81
C PRO A 158 21.63 4.28 -8.57
N ASP A 159 22.14 5.07 -9.52
CA ASP A 159 23.34 4.71 -10.28
C ASP A 159 24.59 4.68 -9.38
N ASP A 160 24.59 5.47 -8.31
CA ASP A 160 25.66 5.53 -7.31
C ASP A 160 25.41 4.54 -6.15
N ASP A 161 26.48 3.87 -5.71
CA ASP A 161 26.45 2.82 -4.68
C ASP A 161 26.03 3.27 -3.26
N GLY A 162 25.82 4.58 -3.05
CA GLY A 162 25.67 5.17 -1.72
C GLY A 162 24.25 5.22 -1.14
N GLU A 163 23.21 5.20 -1.97
CA GLU A 163 21.83 5.38 -1.50
C GLU A 163 21.02 4.09 -1.60
N VAL A 164 20.36 3.72 -0.49
CA VAL A 164 19.50 2.53 -0.44
C VAL A 164 18.12 2.94 -0.96
N PRO A 165 17.58 2.30 -2.02
CA PRO A 165 16.26 2.64 -2.51
C PRO A 165 15.19 2.29 -1.48
N LEU A 166 14.04 2.94 -1.61
CA LEU A 166 12.86 2.61 -0.82
C LEU A 166 12.45 1.15 -1.04
N CYS A 167 12.15 0.41 0.03
CA CYS A 167 11.77 -1.02 -0.06
C CYS A 167 12.77 -1.85 -0.91
N PRO A 168 14.00 -2.05 -0.44
CA PRO A 168 15.06 -2.69 -1.23
C PRO A 168 14.78 -4.18 -1.54
N GLN A 169 13.81 -4.80 -0.86
CA GLN A 169 13.42 -6.20 -1.07
C GLN A 169 12.13 -6.33 -1.91
N LEU A 170 11.64 -5.24 -2.50
CA LEU A 170 10.35 -5.24 -3.20
C LEU A 170 10.38 -6.16 -4.43
N ARG A 171 9.52 -7.18 -4.41
CA ARG A 171 9.33 -8.17 -5.47
C ARG A 171 8.03 -7.96 -6.24
N HIS A 172 7.03 -7.37 -5.60
CA HIS A 172 5.68 -7.21 -6.15
C HIS A 172 5.22 -5.76 -5.92
N LEU A 173 4.83 -5.09 -7.01
CA LEU A 173 4.32 -3.73 -6.96
C LEU A 173 2.97 -3.66 -7.66
N THR A 174 1.99 -3.11 -6.96
CA THR A 174 0.62 -2.96 -7.45
C THR A 174 0.18 -1.50 -7.33
N PHE A 175 -0.26 -0.92 -8.45
CA PHE A 175 -0.92 0.38 -8.49
C PHE A 175 -2.38 0.20 -8.92
N VAL A 176 -3.31 0.61 -8.06
CA VAL A 176 -4.76 0.58 -8.32
C VAL A 176 -5.26 2.02 -8.33
N HIS A 177 -5.61 2.54 -9.50
CA HIS A 177 -6.12 3.92 -9.69
C HIS A 177 -5.15 5.04 -9.27
N CYS A 178 -3.87 4.71 -9.07
CA CYS A 178 -2.87 5.66 -8.57
C CYS A 178 -1.89 6.12 -9.65
N TYR A 179 -1.74 5.38 -10.75
CA TYR A 179 -0.71 5.68 -11.75
C TYR A 179 -1.32 6.42 -12.95
N CYS A 180 -0.79 7.61 -13.24
CA CYS A 180 -1.14 8.39 -14.43
C CYS A 180 0.11 8.68 -15.24
N LEU A 181 -0.07 8.76 -16.56
CA LEU A 181 0.99 9.09 -17.51
C LEU A 181 1.63 10.44 -17.16
N ASP A 182 2.93 10.44 -16.84
CA ASP A 182 3.74 11.66 -16.80
C ASP A 182 4.31 11.95 -18.19
N ARG A 183 3.83 13.01 -18.83
CA ARG A 183 4.36 13.43 -20.14
C ARG A 183 5.74 14.09 -20.03
N SER A 184 6.13 14.52 -18.84
CA SER A 184 7.43 15.16 -18.59
C SER A 184 8.54 14.11 -18.47
N PHE A 185 8.20 12.91 -17.98
CA PHE A 185 9.11 11.79 -17.81
C PHE A 185 8.47 10.50 -18.34
N PRO A 186 8.33 10.38 -19.68
CA PRO A 186 7.58 9.30 -20.28
C PRO A 186 8.24 7.92 -20.08
N ASP A 187 9.47 7.82 -19.61
CA ASP A 187 10.19 6.56 -19.40
C ASP A 187 10.45 6.22 -17.93
N LEU A 188 9.89 7.01 -16.99
CA LEU A 188 10.25 6.92 -15.57
C LEU A 188 9.83 5.60 -14.94
N LEU A 189 8.63 5.11 -15.24
CA LEU A 189 8.16 3.82 -14.73
C LEU A 189 9.03 2.69 -15.28
N GLY A 190 9.29 2.69 -16.58
CA GLY A 190 10.09 1.70 -17.27
C GLY A 190 11.52 1.66 -16.74
N ARG A 191 12.15 2.82 -16.53
CA ARG A 191 13.49 2.91 -15.92
C ARG A 191 13.51 2.39 -14.49
N MET A 192 12.53 2.77 -13.67
CA MET A 192 12.40 2.26 -12.30
C MET A 192 12.32 0.72 -12.30
N ILE A 193 11.43 0.16 -13.14
CA ILE A 193 11.24 -1.29 -13.23
C ILE A 193 12.51 -1.99 -13.71
N LEU A 194 13.18 -1.47 -14.74
CA LEU A 194 14.43 -2.04 -15.22
C LEU A 194 15.54 -2.03 -14.17
N SER A 195 15.67 -0.93 -13.42
CA SER A 195 16.65 -0.84 -12.34
C SER A 195 16.45 -1.96 -11.31
N ARG A 196 15.19 -2.31 -11.01
CA ARG A 196 14.86 -3.36 -10.04
C ARG A 196 14.91 -4.77 -10.61
N CYS A 197 14.64 -4.94 -11.90
CA CYS A 197 14.80 -6.24 -12.56
C CYS A 197 16.27 -6.61 -12.74
N PHE A 198 17.14 -5.63 -12.99
CA PHE A 198 18.59 -5.80 -13.11
C PHE A 198 19.32 -5.87 -11.76
N GLY A 199 18.67 -5.42 -10.67
CA GLY A 199 19.28 -5.16 -9.36
C GLY A 199 20.11 -6.29 -8.72
N ARG A 200 20.96 -5.86 -7.77
CA ARG A 200 22.21 -6.49 -7.30
C ARG A 200 22.13 -7.93 -6.77
N THR A 201 20.96 -8.42 -6.35
CA THR A 201 20.79 -9.81 -5.88
C THR A 201 19.48 -10.39 -6.40
N GLN A 202 19.50 -11.68 -6.78
CA GLN A 202 18.33 -12.38 -7.34
C GLN A 202 17.10 -12.33 -6.41
N ASP A 203 17.34 -12.27 -5.10
CA ASP A 203 16.31 -12.21 -4.07
C ASP A 203 15.67 -10.83 -3.88
N ALA A 204 16.22 -9.78 -4.46
CA ALA A 204 15.69 -8.42 -4.41
C ALA A 204 15.05 -7.98 -5.73
N GLN A 205 15.05 -8.83 -6.76
CA GLN A 205 14.54 -8.48 -8.08
C GLN A 205 13.03 -8.33 -8.08
N LEU A 206 12.53 -7.26 -8.71
CA LEU A 206 11.11 -7.11 -8.96
C LEU A 206 10.62 -8.19 -9.93
N ARG A 207 9.65 -8.98 -9.47
CA ARG A 207 9.06 -10.12 -10.19
C ARG A 207 7.71 -9.79 -10.79
N SER A 208 6.93 -8.89 -10.19
CA SER A 208 5.68 -8.45 -10.77
C SER A 208 5.39 -6.96 -10.66
N LEU A 209 4.68 -6.49 -11.69
CA LEU A 209 4.05 -5.17 -11.75
C LEU A 209 2.58 -5.33 -12.17
N HIS A 210 1.68 -4.78 -11.37
CA HIS A 210 0.25 -4.75 -11.65
C HIS A 210 -0.20 -3.30 -11.73
N LEU A 211 -0.77 -2.91 -12.87
CA LEU A 211 -1.35 -1.59 -13.10
C LEU A 211 -2.85 -1.75 -13.40
N TYR A 212 -3.69 -1.24 -12.50
CA TYR A 212 -5.14 -1.21 -12.67
C TYR A 212 -5.63 0.23 -12.76
N ASN A 213 -6.08 0.67 -13.93
CA ASN A 213 -6.48 2.05 -14.16
C ASN A 213 -7.82 2.15 -14.87
N ASN A 214 -8.74 2.94 -14.31
CA ASN A 214 -10.06 3.21 -14.90
C ASN A 214 -10.12 4.55 -15.65
N HIS A 215 -9.18 5.46 -15.41
CA HIS A 215 -9.27 6.84 -15.91
C HIS A 215 -8.58 7.11 -17.24
N CYS A 216 -7.63 6.27 -17.67
CA CYS A 216 -6.88 6.52 -18.89
C CYS A 216 -6.52 5.22 -19.62
N ARG A 217 -7.06 5.06 -20.82
CA ARG A 217 -6.74 3.96 -21.74
C ARG A 217 -5.24 3.96 -22.12
N ASP A 218 -4.64 5.14 -22.13
CA ASP A 218 -3.24 5.40 -22.42
C ASP A 218 -2.48 5.83 -21.15
N SER A 219 -2.73 5.15 -20.02
CA SER A 219 -2.07 5.48 -18.76
C SER A 219 -0.55 5.25 -18.78
N ILE A 220 -0.04 4.49 -19.76
CA ILE A 220 1.38 4.15 -19.91
C ILE A 220 1.85 4.70 -21.26
N SER A 221 2.97 5.42 -21.24
CA SER A 221 3.60 6.00 -22.42
C SER A 221 4.07 4.92 -23.39
N ARG A 222 4.56 5.33 -24.56
CA ARG A 222 5.19 4.38 -25.48
C ARG A 222 6.54 3.89 -24.92
N GLU A 223 7.32 4.80 -24.36
CA GLU A 223 8.66 4.58 -23.83
C GLU A 223 8.63 3.58 -22.66
N ASP A 224 7.76 3.81 -21.67
CA ASP A 224 7.53 2.88 -20.56
C ASP A 224 7.09 1.50 -21.08
N ARG A 225 6.19 1.44 -22.08
CA ARG A 225 5.75 0.17 -22.67
C ARG A 225 6.89 -0.61 -23.33
N GLU A 226 7.80 0.08 -24.02
CA GLU A 226 8.96 -0.55 -24.65
C GLU A 226 9.91 -1.14 -23.58
N LEU A 227 10.19 -0.37 -22.51
CA LEU A 227 11.04 -0.83 -21.40
C LEU A 227 10.39 -1.97 -20.60
N LEU A 228 9.08 -1.91 -20.35
CA LEU A 228 8.33 -2.99 -19.68
C LEU A 228 8.36 -4.28 -20.50
N LYS A 229 8.12 -4.22 -21.81
CA LYS A 229 8.23 -5.40 -22.70
C LYS A 229 9.63 -5.98 -22.71
N PHE A 230 10.65 -5.12 -22.72
CA PHE A 230 12.04 -5.55 -22.59
C PHE A 230 12.27 -6.28 -21.26
N ALA A 231 11.75 -5.75 -20.15
CA ALA A 231 11.86 -6.39 -18.83
C ALA A 231 11.13 -7.74 -18.75
N GLN A 232 9.95 -7.86 -19.36
CA GLN A 232 9.22 -9.14 -19.44
C GLN A 232 10.02 -10.20 -20.20
N SER A 233 10.62 -9.82 -21.33
CA SER A 233 11.30 -10.74 -22.23
C SER A 233 12.67 -11.18 -21.70
N ASN A 234 13.40 -10.30 -21.02
CA ASN A 234 14.79 -10.53 -20.62
C ASN A 234 14.98 -10.84 -19.14
N TYR A 235 14.07 -10.39 -18.27
CA TYR A 235 14.22 -10.52 -16.81
C TYR A 235 13.06 -11.25 -16.12
N GLY A 236 12.12 -11.80 -16.89
CA GLY A 236 11.02 -12.59 -16.37
C GLY A 236 10.00 -11.79 -15.54
N LEU A 237 9.93 -10.47 -15.76
CA LEU A 237 8.91 -9.63 -15.14
C LEU A 237 7.51 -10.13 -15.55
N ARG A 238 6.65 -10.34 -14.57
CA ARG A 238 5.22 -10.57 -14.82
C ARG A 238 4.50 -9.23 -14.77
N PHE A 239 4.01 -8.77 -15.92
CA PHE A 239 3.35 -7.48 -16.04
C PHE A 239 1.89 -7.66 -16.43
N TRP A 240 1.01 -7.09 -15.61
CA TRP A 240 -0.43 -7.05 -15.84
C TRP A 240 -0.90 -5.61 -15.94
N HIS A 241 -1.54 -5.27 -17.05
CA HIS A 241 -2.21 -4.00 -17.25
C HIS A 241 -3.68 -4.27 -17.50
N SER A 242 -4.53 -3.75 -16.61
CA SER A 242 -5.98 -3.93 -16.67
C SER A 242 -6.66 -2.58 -16.66
N TYR A 243 -7.73 -2.49 -17.44
CA TYR A 243 -8.55 -1.29 -17.57
C TYR A 243 -10.02 -1.70 -17.64
N SER A 244 -10.87 -1.02 -16.87
CA SER A 244 -12.32 -1.19 -16.95
C SER A 244 -12.93 -0.10 -17.84
N LYS A 245 -13.72 -0.49 -18.84
CA LYS A 245 -14.66 0.40 -19.52
C LYS A 245 -15.90 0.53 -18.66
N PHE A 246 -16.25 1.75 -18.26
CA PHE A 246 -17.62 2.09 -17.87
C PHE A 246 -18.29 2.79 -19.05
#